data_AF-A0A352VG33-F1
#
_entry.id   AF-A0A352VG33-F1
#
_cell.length_a   1.000
_cell.length_b   1.000
_cell.length_c   1.000
_cell.angle_alpha   90.00
_cell.angle_beta   90.00
_cell.angle_gamma   90.00
#
_symmetry.space_group_name_H-M   'P 1'
#
loop_
_entity.id
_entity.type
_entity.pdbx_description
1 polymer ?
#
loop_
_entity_poly.entity_id
_entity_poly.type
_entity_poly.pdbx_seq_one_letter_code
_entity_poly.pdbx_strand_id
1 'polypeptide(L)'
;MGKVNTAIKGVIGSILDSVSKENIELFEKLIQEKPVKEIKDYQDFYFSLIYDYENVLEAFIKTKICNDNDVVFLLMRSRFIESHFEKMIEHKEGRVCCADKSRTIMKALIEFYRTGEKIQWNYKQEYTFHLPKEIFETHEKIITFYEGLKNLFYGNPTKYLEVMKEIINYKQGEKK
;
A
#
# COMPACT_ATOMS: atom_id res chain seq x y z
N MET A 1 -14.01 34.25 -11.98
CA MET A 1 -13.03 33.26 -12.51
C MET A 1 -11.62 33.38 -11.92
N GLY A 2 -11.41 33.89 -10.68
CA GLY A 2 -10.05 34.16 -10.16
C GLY A 2 -9.74 33.64 -8.74
N LYS A 3 -10.58 32.78 -8.16
CA LYS A 3 -10.40 32.34 -6.74
C LYS A 3 -10.09 30.85 -6.57
N VAL A 4 -10.56 29.98 -7.48
CA VAL A 4 -10.35 28.53 -7.39
C VAL A 4 -8.91 28.12 -7.72
N ASN A 5 -8.28 28.83 -8.67
CA ASN A 5 -6.90 28.58 -9.10
C ASN A 5 -5.85 28.94 -8.03
N THR A 6 -6.20 29.83 -7.09
CA THR A 6 -5.30 30.29 -6.02
C THR A 6 -5.27 29.33 -4.84
N ALA A 7 -6.38 28.63 -4.56
CA ALA A 7 -6.50 27.74 -3.40
C ALA A 7 -5.73 26.42 -3.57
N ILE A 8 -5.76 25.85 -4.79
CA ILE A 8 -4.98 24.65 -5.12
C ILE A 8 -3.47 24.97 -5.17
N LYS A 9 -3.09 26.14 -5.69
CA LYS A 9 -1.73 26.66 -5.61
C LYS A 9 -1.25 26.86 -4.16
N GLY A 10 -2.14 27.27 -3.26
CA GLY A 10 -1.81 27.41 -1.83
C GLY A 10 -1.53 26.07 -1.15
N VAL A 11 -2.35 25.05 -1.38
CA VAL A 11 -2.23 23.72 -0.74
C VAL A 11 -1.05 22.93 -1.32
N ILE A 12 -0.88 22.94 -2.64
CA ILE A 12 0.28 22.34 -3.29
C ILE A 12 1.55 23.15 -2.99
N GLY A 13 1.45 24.48 -2.92
CA GLY A 13 2.51 25.37 -2.47
C GLY A 13 3.00 25.02 -1.06
N SER A 14 2.12 24.76 -0.10
CA SER A 14 2.51 24.35 1.26
C SER A 14 3.10 22.93 1.32
N ILE A 15 2.69 22.01 0.43
CA ILE A 15 3.29 20.67 0.30
C ILE A 15 4.67 20.78 -0.38
N LEU A 16 4.80 21.63 -1.38
CA LEU A 16 6.05 21.92 -2.09
C LEU A 16 7.00 22.81 -1.28
N ASP A 17 6.52 23.63 -0.35
CA ASP A 17 7.39 24.38 0.57
C ASP A 17 8.19 23.41 1.47
N SER A 18 7.71 22.17 1.63
CA SER A 18 8.43 21.07 2.30
C SER A 18 9.32 20.23 1.36
N VAL A 19 9.26 20.46 0.04
CA VAL A 19 9.91 19.65 -1.01
C VAL A 19 10.78 20.59 -1.87
N SER A 20 12.10 20.38 -1.90
CA SER A 20 13.12 21.29 -2.45
C SER A 20 12.71 22.12 -3.69
N LYS A 21 13.19 23.38 -3.78
CA LYS A 21 12.96 24.37 -4.87
C LYS A 21 12.95 23.80 -6.29
N GLU A 22 13.78 22.80 -6.59
CA GLU A 22 13.83 22.10 -7.89
C GLU A 22 12.49 21.46 -8.30
N ASN A 23 11.69 21.01 -7.33
CA ASN A 23 10.40 20.38 -7.59
C ASN A 23 9.29 21.39 -7.93
N ILE A 24 9.41 22.63 -7.47
CA ILE A 24 8.48 23.72 -7.81
C ILE A 24 8.65 24.11 -9.28
N GLU A 25 9.89 24.27 -9.75
CA GLU A 25 10.19 24.61 -11.15
C GLU A 25 9.78 23.50 -12.12
N LEU A 26 9.96 22.23 -11.73
CA LEU A 26 9.50 21.07 -12.49
C LEU A 26 7.97 21.05 -12.61
N PHE A 27 7.27 21.36 -11.52
CA PHE A 27 5.80 21.42 -11.50
C PHE A 27 5.24 22.57 -12.34
N GLU A 28 5.88 23.74 -12.30
CA GLU A 28 5.48 24.89 -13.13
C GLU A 28 5.58 24.58 -14.62
N LYS A 29 6.62 23.85 -15.06
CA LYS A 29 6.73 23.36 -16.44
C LYS A 29 5.60 22.40 -16.81
N LEU A 30 5.28 21.45 -15.93
CA LEU A 30 4.23 20.45 -16.18
C LEU A 30 2.82 21.06 -16.30
N ILE A 31 2.48 22.09 -15.52
CA ILE A 31 1.17 22.76 -15.62
C ILE A 31 1.07 23.63 -16.89
N GLN A 32 2.16 24.22 -17.34
CA GLN A 32 2.16 25.02 -18.57
C GLN A 32 1.86 24.16 -19.80
N GLU A 33 2.36 22.92 -19.83
CA GLU A 33 2.15 21.98 -20.93
C GLU A 33 0.76 21.30 -20.90
N LYS A 34 0.12 21.21 -19.72
CA LYS A 34 -1.22 20.63 -19.56
C LYS A 34 -2.10 21.48 -18.64
N PRO A 35 -2.86 22.45 -19.19
CA PRO A 35 -3.72 23.30 -18.37
C PRO A 35 -4.80 22.44 -17.69
N VAL A 36 -4.75 22.39 -16.36
CA VAL A 36 -5.77 21.71 -15.54
C VAL A 36 -7.08 22.48 -15.71
N LYS A 37 -8.12 21.80 -16.21
CA LYS A 37 -9.47 22.37 -16.30
C LYS A 37 -9.99 22.69 -14.89
N GLU A 38 -11.00 23.56 -14.82
CA GLU A 38 -11.68 23.82 -13.54
C GLU A 38 -12.17 22.49 -12.93
N ILE A 39 -11.67 22.16 -11.74
CA ILE A 39 -12.07 20.98 -10.98
C ILE A 39 -13.34 21.32 -10.21
N LYS A 40 -14.46 20.66 -10.53
CA LYS A 40 -15.76 20.92 -9.87
C LYS A 40 -16.12 19.85 -8.86
N ASP A 41 -15.64 18.63 -9.05
CA ASP A 41 -15.88 17.50 -8.16
C ASP A 41 -14.70 16.52 -8.09
N TYR A 42 -14.91 15.40 -7.39
CA TYR A 42 -13.89 14.36 -7.20
C TYR A 42 -13.53 13.63 -8.50
N GLN A 43 -14.45 13.51 -9.46
CA GLN A 43 -14.19 12.84 -10.74
C GLN A 43 -13.32 13.74 -11.61
N ASP A 44 -13.63 15.03 -11.66
CA ASP A 44 -12.81 16.01 -12.35
C ASP A 44 -11.38 15.99 -11.82
N PHE A 45 -11.20 15.95 -10.49
CA PHE A 45 -9.87 15.84 -9.88
C PHE A 45 -9.18 14.52 -10.22
N TYR A 46 -9.91 13.40 -10.16
CA TYR A 46 -9.38 12.09 -10.48
C TYR A 46 -8.87 12.02 -11.92
N PHE A 47 -9.71 12.35 -12.90
CA PHE A 47 -9.35 12.25 -14.31
C PHE A 47 -8.37 13.33 -14.78
N SER A 48 -8.34 14.50 -14.14
CA SER A 48 -7.43 15.58 -14.55
C SER A 48 -6.00 15.40 -14.04
N LEU A 49 -5.79 14.62 -12.97
CA LEU A 49 -4.48 14.50 -12.32
C LEU A 49 -4.18 13.07 -11.84
N ILE A 50 -5.03 12.51 -10.99
CA ILE A 50 -4.74 11.23 -10.32
C ILE A 50 -4.58 10.11 -11.35
N TYR A 51 -5.50 10.01 -12.32
CA TYR A 51 -5.51 8.94 -13.32
C TYR A 51 -4.21 8.88 -14.12
N ASP A 52 -3.74 10.02 -14.65
CA ASP A 52 -2.50 10.07 -15.41
C ASP A 52 -1.28 9.74 -14.55
N TYR A 53 -1.26 10.26 -13.32
CA TYR A 53 -0.20 9.96 -12.37
C TYR A 53 -0.12 8.45 -12.04
N GLU A 54 -1.26 7.83 -11.75
CA GLU A 54 -1.35 6.39 -11.49
C GLU A 54 -0.90 5.58 -12.70
N ASN A 55 -1.31 5.94 -13.92
CA ASN A 55 -0.89 5.27 -15.14
C ASN A 55 0.62 5.37 -15.39
N VAL A 56 1.21 6.54 -15.16
CA VAL A 56 2.66 6.74 -15.31
C VAL A 56 3.43 5.88 -14.31
N LEU A 57 2.99 5.83 -13.05
CA LEU A 57 3.61 4.98 -12.04
C LEU A 57 3.47 3.49 -12.37
N GLU A 58 2.28 3.06 -12.77
CA GLU A 58 2.04 1.68 -13.19
C GLU A 58 2.95 1.30 -14.37
N ALA A 59 3.03 2.14 -15.40
CA ALA A 59 3.90 1.93 -16.55
C ALA A 59 5.38 1.90 -16.13
N PHE A 60 5.82 2.79 -15.24
CA PHE A 60 7.18 2.78 -14.70
C PHE A 60 7.49 1.47 -13.99
N ILE A 61 6.62 1.00 -13.09
CA ILE A 61 6.81 -0.26 -12.36
C ILE A 61 6.88 -1.43 -13.35
N LYS A 62 5.92 -1.53 -14.27
CA LYS A 62 5.85 -2.63 -15.24
C LYS A 62 7.07 -2.68 -16.16
N THR A 63 7.63 -1.53 -16.53
CA THR A 63 8.74 -1.45 -17.49
C THR A 63 10.12 -1.49 -16.83
N LYS A 64 10.27 -1.04 -15.58
CA LYS A 64 11.57 -0.91 -14.91
C LYS A 64 11.79 -1.81 -13.72
N ILE A 65 10.71 -2.31 -13.11
CA ILE A 65 10.80 -3.11 -11.87
C ILE A 65 10.36 -4.55 -12.14
N CYS A 66 9.09 -4.77 -12.47
CA CYS A 66 8.53 -6.09 -12.71
C CYS A 66 7.19 -5.98 -13.44
N ASN A 67 7.00 -6.78 -14.49
CA ASN A 67 5.75 -6.86 -15.22
C ASN A 67 4.81 -7.92 -14.60
N ASP A 68 4.53 -7.77 -13.31
CA ASP A 68 3.58 -8.59 -12.56
C ASP A 68 2.54 -7.67 -11.89
N ASN A 69 1.26 -8.01 -12.03
CA ASN A 69 0.17 -7.14 -11.56
C ASN A 69 0.09 -7.09 -10.03
N ASP A 70 0.49 -8.14 -9.33
CA ASP A 70 0.52 -8.17 -7.87
C ASP A 70 1.69 -7.36 -7.32
N VAL A 71 2.86 -7.41 -7.97
CA VAL A 71 3.98 -6.51 -7.63
C VAL A 71 3.60 -5.05 -7.84
N VAL A 72 2.94 -4.72 -8.95
CA VAL A 72 2.41 -3.37 -9.22
C VAL A 72 1.46 -2.94 -8.11
N PHE A 73 0.49 -3.79 -7.75
CA PHE A 73 -0.47 -3.49 -6.70
C PHE A 73 0.21 -3.29 -5.33
N LEU A 74 1.14 -4.17 -4.96
CA LEU A 74 1.92 -4.09 -3.72
C LEU A 74 2.70 -2.79 -3.60
N LEU A 75 3.32 -2.33 -4.69
CA LEU A 75 4.09 -1.09 -4.69
C LEU A 75 3.18 0.15 -4.66
N MET A 76 2.17 0.18 -5.54
CA MET A 76 1.25 1.31 -5.65
C MET A 76 0.35 1.50 -4.43
N ARG A 77 -0.01 0.41 -3.74
CA ARG A 77 -0.90 0.41 -2.57
C ARG A 77 -0.18 -0.03 -1.29
N SER A 78 1.15 0.10 -1.26
CA SER A 78 2.00 -0.35 -0.16
C SER A 78 1.52 0.09 1.22
N ARG A 79 1.14 1.37 1.40
CA ARG A 79 0.64 1.89 2.67
C ARG A 79 -0.68 1.28 3.11
N PHE A 80 -1.60 1.05 2.18
CA PHE A 80 -2.87 0.39 2.48
C PHE A 80 -2.62 -1.04 2.96
N ILE A 81 -1.74 -1.78 2.28
CA ILE A 81 -1.47 -3.18 2.58
C ILE A 81 -0.65 -3.31 3.88
N GLU A 82 0.46 -2.57 4.00
CA GLU A 82 1.35 -2.58 5.17
C GLU A 82 0.59 -2.25 6.46
N SER A 83 -0.28 -1.23 6.42
CA SER A 83 -1.04 -0.82 7.61
C SER A 83 -2.02 -1.89 8.08
N HIS A 84 -2.62 -2.67 7.18
CA HIS A 84 -3.50 -3.77 7.55
C HIS A 84 -2.73 -4.93 8.20
N PHE A 85 -1.58 -5.31 7.62
CA PHE A 85 -0.69 -6.29 8.26
C PHE A 85 -0.23 -5.81 9.64
N GLU A 86 0.25 -4.56 9.74
CA GLU A 86 0.72 -3.98 11.00
C GLU A 86 -0.37 -3.99 12.07
N LYS A 87 -1.60 -3.58 11.72
CA LYS A 87 -2.72 -3.56 12.67
C LYS A 87 -3.14 -4.95 13.13
N MET A 88 -3.08 -5.94 12.25
CA MET A 88 -3.37 -7.34 12.62
C MET A 88 -2.29 -7.91 13.53
N ILE A 89 -1.02 -7.62 13.25
CA ILE A 89 0.09 -8.01 14.12
C ILE A 89 -0.01 -7.30 15.46
N GLU A 90 -0.27 -5.99 15.48
CA GLU A 90 -0.47 -5.22 16.72
C GLU A 90 -1.60 -5.80 17.58
N HIS A 91 -2.69 -6.21 16.95
CA HIS A 91 -3.84 -6.79 17.65
C HIS A 91 -3.56 -8.19 18.24
N LYS A 92 -2.73 -9.00 17.59
CA LYS A 92 -2.43 -10.38 18.01
C LYS A 92 -1.17 -10.50 18.86
N GLU A 93 -0.07 -9.97 18.36
CA GLU A 93 1.28 -10.10 18.93
C GLU A 93 1.70 -8.87 19.75
N GLY A 94 0.90 -7.80 19.75
CA GLY A 94 1.20 -6.54 20.41
C GLY A 94 2.01 -5.56 19.56
N ARG A 95 2.20 -4.35 20.09
CA ARG A 95 2.76 -3.21 19.33
C ARG A 95 4.27 -3.30 19.08
N VAL A 96 5.01 -4.07 19.87
CA VAL A 96 6.48 -4.14 19.77
C VAL A 96 6.89 -4.73 18.43
N CYS A 97 7.69 -3.98 17.65
CA CYS A 97 8.19 -4.37 16.33
C CYS A 97 7.12 -4.74 15.29
N CYS A 98 5.84 -4.36 15.49
CA CYS A 98 4.77 -4.66 14.52
C CYS A 98 5.06 -4.08 13.12
N ALA A 99 5.60 -2.86 13.07
CA ALA A 99 6.04 -2.21 11.84
C ALA A 99 7.22 -2.93 11.15
N ASP A 100 8.15 -3.51 11.90
CA ASP A 100 9.26 -4.25 11.30
C ASP A 100 8.79 -5.58 10.72
N LYS A 101 7.83 -6.24 11.39
CA LYS A 101 7.19 -7.46 10.90
C LYS A 101 6.36 -7.21 9.65
N SER A 102 5.55 -6.14 9.62
CA SER A 102 4.79 -5.79 8.41
C SER A 102 5.70 -5.47 7.23
N ARG A 103 6.81 -4.74 7.43
CA ARG A 103 7.82 -4.51 6.38
C ARG A 103 8.45 -5.80 5.87
N THR A 104 8.78 -6.73 6.76
CA THR A 104 9.31 -8.04 6.37
C THR A 104 8.32 -8.80 5.51
N ILE A 105 7.03 -8.81 5.88
CA ILE A 105 5.97 -9.43 5.10
C ILE A 105 5.83 -8.77 3.72
N MET A 106 5.83 -7.44 3.65
CA MET A 106 5.75 -6.71 2.38
C MET A 106 6.90 -7.07 1.43
N LYS A 107 8.13 -7.17 1.95
CA LYS A 107 9.30 -7.60 1.16
C LYS A 107 9.13 -9.04 0.64
N ALA A 108 8.69 -9.95 1.49
CA ALA A 108 8.49 -11.35 1.12
C ALA A 108 7.36 -11.54 0.11
N LEU A 109 6.28 -10.76 0.21
CA LEU A 109 5.19 -10.73 -0.78
C LEU A 109 5.70 -10.28 -2.15
N ILE A 110 6.45 -9.18 -2.20
CA ILE A 110 7.03 -8.69 -3.45
C ILE A 110 7.96 -9.75 -4.05
N GLU A 111 8.82 -10.38 -3.24
CA GLU A 111 9.72 -11.41 -3.74
C GLU A 111 8.97 -12.63 -4.27
N PHE A 112 7.96 -13.12 -3.54
CA PHE A 112 7.11 -14.22 -3.97
C PHE A 112 6.47 -13.96 -5.34
N TYR A 113 5.87 -12.79 -5.56
CA TYR A 113 5.26 -12.49 -6.86
C TYR A 113 6.29 -12.21 -7.96
N ARG A 114 7.54 -11.87 -7.61
CA ARG A 114 8.63 -11.70 -8.59
C ARG A 114 9.26 -13.03 -9.02
N THR A 115 9.43 -13.98 -8.11
CA THR A 115 10.23 -15.19 -8.35
C THR A 115 9.44 -16.49 -8.28
N GLY A 116 8.25 -16.46 -7.67
CA GLY A 116 7.46 -17.65 -7.34
C GLY A 116 7.96 -18.39 -6.10
N GLU A 117 9.00 -17.91 -5.42
CA GLU A 117 9.55 -18.56 -4.24
C GLU A 117 8.62 -18.44 -3.04
N LYS A 118 8.27 -19.60 -2.45
CA LYS A 118 7.37 -19.66 -1.29
C LYS A 118 7.97 -18.88 -0.11
N ILE A 119 7.14 -18.06 0.53
CA ILE A 119 7.51 -17.33 1.74
C ILE A 119 7.80 -18.33 2.87
N GLN A 120 9.04 -18.35 3.36
CA GLN A 120 9.47 -19.20 4.46
C GLN A 120 10.29 -18.39 5.47
N TRP A 121 9.89 -18.47 6.73
CA TRP A 121 10.58 -17.78 7.82
C TRP A 121 11.63 -18.67 8.46
N ASN A 122 12.86 -18.16 8.57
CA ASN A 122 13.91 -18.82 9.33
C ASN A 122 13.87 -18.35 10.79
N TYR A 123 13.16 -19.06 11.66
CA TYR A 123 13.13 -18.76 13.10
C TYR A 123 14.37 -19.24 13.87
N LYS A 124 15.32 -19.91 13.22
CA LYS A 124 16.57 -20.39 13.86
C LYS A 124 17.70 -19.36 13.81
N GLN A 125 17.51 -18.24 13.11
CA GLN A 125 18.49 -17.17 13.07
C GLN A 125 18.59 -16.44 14.42
N GLU A 126 19.71 -15.75 14.65
CA GLU A 126 19.98 -15.03 15.90
C GLU A 126 18.91 -13.96 16.21
N TYR A 127 18.42 -13.27 15.19
CA TYR A 127 17.48 -12.15 15.31
C TYR A 127 16.15 -12.43 14.59
N THR A 128 15.08 -12.67 15.35
CA THR A 128 13.75 -13.03 14.80
C THR A 128 12.63 -12.05 15.14
N PHE A 129 12.95 -10.91 15.76
CA PHE A 129 11.95 -9.92 16.19
C PHE A 129 11.17 -9.27 15.04
N HIS A 130 11.76 -9.26 13.85
CA HIS A 130 11.13 -8.78 12.61
C HIS A 130 10.27 -9.86 11.92
N LEU A 131 10.18 -11.07 12.46
CA LEU A 131 9.35 -12.14 11.93
C LEU A 131 8.00 -12.19 12.68
N PRO A 132 6.86 -12.35 11.97
CA PRO A 132 5.58 -12.64 12.62
C PRO A 132 5.66 -13.99 13.35
N LYS A 133 4.97 -14.16 14.47
CA LYS A 133 5.08 -15.36 15.32
C LYS A 133 3.75 -16.07 15.58
N GLU A 134 2.62 -15.43 15.29
CA GLU A 134 1.30 -16.01 15.57
C GLU A 134 0.38 -16.02 14.33
N ILE A 135 0.19 -14.84 13.73
CA ILE A 135 -0.87 -14.64 12.73
C ILE A 135 -0.40 -14.83 11.29
N PHE A 136 0.86 -14.52 10.99
CA PHE A 136 1.41 -14.55 9.62
C PHE A 136 2.66 -15.43 9.52
N GLU A 137 2.67 -16.54 10.25
CA GLU A 137 3.76 -17.50 10.34
C GLU A 137 3.95 -18.39 9.08
N THR A 138 2.92 -18.52 8.24
CA THR A 138 2.97 -19.35 7.03
C THR A 138 2.67 -18.55 5.78
N HIS A 139 3.21 -19.04 4.66
CA HIS A 139 2.92 -18.52 3.33
C HIS A 139 1.42 -18.41 3.07
N GLU A 140 0.66 -19.47 3.36
CA GLU A 140 -0.77 -19.54 3.10
C GLU A 140 -1.54 -18.46 3.86
N LYS A 141 -1.21 -18.23 5.14
CA LYS A 141 -1.84 -17.18 5.95
C LYS A 141 -1.55 -15.79 5.38
N ILE A 142 -0.32 -15.54 4.93
CA ILE A 142 0.10 -14.26 4.33
C ILE A 142 -0.63 -14.02 3.00
N ILE A 143 -0.59 -14.99 2.09
CA ILE A 143 -1.21 -14.88 0.76
C ILE A 143 -2.72 -14.72 0.88
N THR A 144 -3.38 -15.53 1.72
CA THR A 144 -4.84 -15.48 1.86
C THR A 144 -5.29 -14.11 2.38
N PHE A 145 -4.57 -13.54 3.35
CA PHE A 145 -4.86 -12.19 3.85
C PHE A 145 -4.59 -11.11 2.79
N TYR A 146 -3.45 -11.18 2.10
CA TYR A 146 -3.12 -10.26 1.00
C TYR A 146 -4.18 -10.28 -0.11
N GLU A 147 -4.60 -11.46 -0.56
CA GLU A 147 -5.65 -11.60 -1.57
C GLU A 147 -6.99 -11.08 -1.06
N GLY A 148 -7.31 -11.28 0.22
CA GLY A 148 -8.46 -10.64 0.86
C GLY A 148 -8.41 -9.11 0.78
N LEU A 149 -7.26 -8.51 1.12
CA LEU A 149 -7.05 -7.07 1.02
C LEU A 149 -7.14 -6.54 -0.41
N LYS A 150 -6.58 -7.27 -1.39
CA LYS A 150 -6.68 -6.91 -2.81
C LYS A 150 -8.14 -6.90 -3.26
N ASN A 151 -8.91 -7.94 -2.92
CA ASN A 151 -10.34 -7.98 -3.22
C ASN A 151 -11.11 -6.84 -2.54
N LEU A 152 -10.80 -6.56 -1.27
CA LEU A 152 -11.40 -5.45 -0.53
C LEU A 152 -11.13 -4.11 -1.22
N PHE A 153 -9.90 -3.87 -1.67
CA PHE A 153 -9.52 -2.64 -2.37
C PHE A 153 -10.35 -2.44 -3.66
N TYR A 154 -10.64 -3.52 -4.39
CA TYR A 154 -11.48 -3.49 -5.58
C TYR A 154 -12.99 -3.63 -5.29
N GLY A 155 -13.40 -3.50 -4.02
CA GLY A 155 -14.81 -3.41 -3.63
C GLY A 155 -15.50 -4.75 -3.33
N ASN A 156 -14.77 -5.87 -3.30
CA ASN A 156 -15.29 -7.17 -2.87
C ASN A 156 -14.80 -7.53 -1.46
N PRO A 157 -15.61 -7.32 -0.41
CA PRO A 157 -15.17 -7.56 0.96
C PRO A 157 -15.24 -9.04 1.38
N THR A 158 -15.87 -9.92 0.60
CA THR A 158 -16.25 -11.29 1.04
C THR A 158 -15.06 -12.06 1.60
N LYS A 159 -14.00 -12.21 0.79
CA LYS A 159 -12.79 -12.95 1.18
C LYS A 159 -12.08 -12.31 2.37
N TYR A 160 -12.03 -10.98 2.42
CA TYR A 160 -11.44 -10.27 3.55
C TYR A 160 -12.20 -10.56 4.85
N LEU A 161 -13.53 -10.49 4.83
CA LEU A 161 -14.37 -10.75 6.00
C LEU A 161 -14.26 -12.21 6.49
N GLU A 162 -14.13 -13.17 5.58
CA GLU A 162 -13.88 -14.58 5.92
C GLU A 162 -12.55 -14.74 6.67
N VAL A 163 -11.46 -14.17 6.13
CA VAL A 163 -10.15 -14.22 6.78
C VAL A 163 -10.18 -13.49 8.15
N MET A 164 -10.86 -12.36 8.23
CA MET A 164 -11.02 -11.62 9.48
C MET A 164 -11.80 -12.42 10.53
N LYS A 165 -12.81 -13.19 10.11
CA LYS A 165 -13.57 -14.06 11.01
C LYS A 165 -12.68 -15.14 11.63
N GLU A 166 -11.80 -15.76 10.83
CA GLU A 166 -10.83 -16.74 11.32
C GLU A 166 -9.84 -16.11 12.31
N ILE A 167 -9.29 -14.95 11.93
CA ILE A 167 -8.36 -14.19 12.77
C ILE A 167 -9.02 -13.82 14.10
N ILE A 168 -10.24 -13.27 14.09
CA ILE A 168 -10.92 -12.79 15.31
C ILE A 168 -11.34 -13.96 16.21
N ASN A 169 -11.89 -15.03 15.64
CA ASN A 169 -12.42 -16.17 16.41
C ASN A 169 -11.35 -17.06 17.06
N TYR A 170 -10.08 -16.91 16.71
CA TYR A 170 -8.96 -17.62 17.35
C TYR A 170 -8.96 -17.48 18.89
N LYS A 171 -9.55 -16.43 19.47
CA LYS A 171 -9.62 -16.21 20.93
C LYS A 171 -10.74 -16.96 21.67
N GLN A 172 -11.65 -17.68 21.01
CA GLN A 172 -12.73 -18.41 21.71
C GLN A 172 -12.38 -19.89 22.01
N GLY A 173 -11.27 -20.41 21.49
CA GLY A 173 -10.85 -21.81 21.67
C GLY A 173 -9.89 -22.09 22.83
N GLU A 174 -9.19 -21.08 23.36
CA GLU A 174 -8.11 -21.25 24.35
C GLU A 174 -8.44 -20.67 25.73
N LYS A 175 -9.73 -20.70 26.10
CA LYS A 175 -10.14 -20.66 27.51
C LYS A 175 -10.82 -21.97 27.87
N LYS A 176 -10.01 -23.00 28.10
CA LYS A 176 -10.36 -24.14 28.95
C LYS A 176 -9.18 -24.43 29.86
#